data_AF-A0A383EZF9-F1
#
_entry.id   AF-A0A383EZF9-F1
#
_cell.length_a   1.000
_cell.length_b   1.000
_cell.length_c   1.000
_cell.angle_alpha   90.00
_cell.angle_beta   90.00
_cell.angle_gamma   90.00
#
_symmetry.space_group_name_H-M   'P 1'
#
loop_
_entity.id
_entity.type
_entity.pdbx_description
1 polymer ?
#
loop_
_entity_poly.entity_id
_entity_poly.type
_entity_poly.pdbx_seq_one_letter_code
_entity_poly.pdbx_strand_id
1 'polypeptide(L)' 'VADDKTETALDVVGVGNAIVDVLAEVDDGFIDEHGLARGAMTLIDNERAVELYAAMPPGLEES' A
#
# COMPACT_ATOMS: atom_id res chain seq x y z
N VAL A 1 -0.97 50.33 -8.58
CA VAL A 1 -0.97 49.14 -9.45
C VAL A 1 -1.25 47.97 -8.54
N ALA A 2 -2.47 47.45 -8.61
CA ALA A 2 -2.92 46.34 -7.79
C ALA A 2 -2.71 45.04 -8.58
N ASP A 3 -2.41 43.99 -7.82
CA ASP A 3 -2.52 42.56 -8.13
C ASP A 3 -1.49 41.91 -9.05
N ASP A 4 -0.63 41.07 -8.45
CA ASP A 4 -0.60 39.62 -8.72
C ASP A 4 0.35 38.99 -7.70
N LYS A 5 -0.12 38.81 -6.46
CA LYS A 5 0.50 37.80 -5.61
C LYS A 5 -0.07 36.49 -6.14
N THR A 6 0.73 35.70 -6.83
CA THR A 6 0.39 34.30 -7.09
C THR A 6 0.23 33.64 -5.71
N GLU A 7 -0.98 33.66 -5.17
CA GLU A 7 -1.32 32.98 -3.92
C GLU A 7 -0.92 31.53 -4.11
N THR A 8 0.14 31.12 -3.42
CA THR A 8 0.62 29.75 -3.51
C THR A 8 -0.39 28.92 -2.73
N ALA A 9 -1.44 28.49 -3.41
CA ALA A 9 -2.69 27.96 -2.84
C ALA A 9 -2.56 26.57 -2.20
N LEU A 10 -1.34 26.12 -1.90
CA LEU A 10 -1.06 24.78 -1.40
C LEU A 10 -0.07 24.88 -0.24
N ASP A 11 -0.49 24.42 0.93
CA ASP A 11 0.36 24.37 2.12
C ASP A 11 1.39 23.23 2.04
N VAL A 12 0.97 22.08 1.49
CA VAL A 12 1.79 20.88 1.32
C VAL A 12 1.38 20.16 0.03
N VAL A 13 2.36 19.63 -0.70
CA VAL A 13 2.14 18.76 -1.85
C VAL A 13 2.83 17.42 -1.59
N GLY A 14 2.03 16.35 -1.58
CA GLY A 14 2.53 14.98 -1.51
C GLY A 14 2.65 14.37 -2.90
N VAL A 15 3.73 13.60 -3.13
CA VAL A 15 3.90 12.78 -4.33
C VAL A 15 4.20 11.37 -3.88
N GLY A 16 3.40 10.41 -4.34
CA GLY A 16 3.53 9.02 -3.97
C GLY A 16 2.73 8.11 -4.89
N ASN A 17 2.94 6.82 -4.74
CA ASN A 17 2.16 5.81 -5.45
C ASN A 17 0.74 5.77 -4.86
N ALA A 18 -0.28 5.82 -5.73
CA ALA A 18 -1.66 5.58 -5.32
C ALA A 18 -1.85 4.06 -5.14
N ILE A 19 -1.99 3.61 -3.91
CA ILE A 19 -2.08 2.19 -3.52
C ILE A 19 -3.29 2.03 -2.59
N VAL A 20 -3.94 0.87 -2.66
CA VAL A 20 -4.99 0.44 -1.73
C VAL A 20 -4.42 -0.70 -0.88
N ASP A 21 -4.60 -0.60 0.43
CA ASP A 21 -4.13 -1.63 1.36
C ASP A 21 -5.18 -2.72 1.53
N VAL A 22 -4.75 -3.98 1.46
CA VAL A 22 -5.53 -5.16 1.83
C VAL A 22 -4.87 -5.77 3.05
N LEU A 23 -5.55 -5.75 4.19
CA LEU A 23 -4.99 -6.16 5.47
C LEU A 23 -5.68 -7.43 5.98
N ALA A 24 -4.90 -8.39 6.46
CA ALA A 24 -5.42 -9.60 7.08
C ALA A 24 -4.53 -10.02 8.26
N GLU A 25 -5.14 -10.57 9.31
CA GLU A 25 -4.40 -11.18 10.43
C GLU A 25 -3.93 -12.58 10.00
N VAL A 26 -2.63 -12.83 10.08
CA VAL A 26 -1.99 -14.10 9.74
C VAL A 26 -1.02 -14.50 10.83
N ASP A 27 -0.78 -15.80 10.98
CA ASP A 27 0.27 -16.30 11.86
C ASP A 27 1.68 -16.19 11.23
N ASP A 28 2.71 -16.37 12.04
CA ASP A 28 4.11 -16.32 11.61
C ASP A 28 4.45 -17.41 10.58
N GLY A 29 3.75 -18.54 10.60
CA GLY A 29 3.93 -19.63 9.64
C GLY A 29 3.54 -19.23 8.22
N PHE A 30 2.50 -18.40 8.06
CA PHE A 30 2.12 -17.85 6.76
C PHE A 30 3.26 -17.04 6.12
N ILE A 31 3.96 -16.22 6.92
CA ILE A 31 5.08 -15.40 6.47
C ILE A 31 6.22 -16.28 5.95
N ASP A 32 6.57 -17.33 6.72
CA ASP A 32 7.63 -18.27 6.36
C ASP A 32 7.25 -19.11 5.11
N GLU A 33 6.03 -19.63 5.05
CA GLU A 33 5.53 -20.45 3.92
C GLU A 33 5.57 -19.68 2.59
N HIS A 34 5.24 -18.38 2.65
CA HIS A 34 5.19 -17.51 1.47
C HIS A 34 6.51 -16.77 1.23
N GLY A 35 7.57 -17.07 2.00
CA GLY A 35 8.89 -16.47 1.83
C GLY A 35 8.91 -14.95 2.00
N LEU A 36 8.05 -14.41 2.85
CA LEU A 36 7.91 -12.98 3.08
C LEU A 36 8.92 -12.51 4.13
N ALA A 37 9.53 -11.34 3.92
CA ALA A 37 10.40 -10.72 4.90
C ALA A 37 9.59 -9.84 5.87
N ARG A 38 9.57 -10.21 7.16
CA ARG A 38 8.84 -9.44 8.19
C ARG A 38 9.26 -7.98 8.21
N GLY A 39 8.28 -7.08 8.13
CA GLY A 39 8.49 -5.63 8.20
C GLY A 39 9.09 -5.00 6.93
N ALA A 40 9.25 -5.77 5.86
CA ALA A 40 9.69 -5.26 4.57
C ALA A 40 8.49 -4.94 3.66
N MET A 41 8.67 -3.96 2.78
CA MET A 41 7.79 -3.74 1.62
C MET A 41 8.42 -4.46 0.43
N THR A 42 7.77 -5.52 -0.05
CA THR A 42 8.28 -6.33 -1.16
C THR A 42 7.49 -6.01 -2.42
N LEU A 43 8.17 -5.56 -3.47
CA LEU A 43 7.57 -5.46 -4.80
C LEU A 43 7.36 -6.87 -5.35
N ILE A 44 6.15 -7.14 -5.82
CA ILE A 44 5.74 -8.40 -6.41
C ILE A 44 5.09 -8.14 -7.77
N ASP A 45 5.12 -9.15 -8.63
CA ASP A 45 4.36 -9.10 -9.88
C ASP A 45 2.88 -9.45 -9.66
N ASN A 46 2.10 -9.41 -10.74
CA ASN A 46 0.67 -9.66 -10.69
C ASN A 46 0.33 -11.11 -10.32
N GLU A 47 1.11 -12.08 -10.85
CA GLU A 47 0.89 -13.50 -10.58
C GLU A 47 1.05 -13.78 -9.08
N ARG A 48 2.11 -13.27 -8.47
CA ARG A 48 2.35 -13.40 -7.04
C ARG A 48 1.30 -12.66 -6.20
N ALA A 49 0.81 -11.51 -6.67
CA ALA A 49 -0.25 -10.78 -5.97
C ALA A 49 -1.56 -11.59 -5.90
N VAL A 50 -1.94 -12.24 -7.01
CA VAL A 50 -3.13 -13.10 -7.07
C VAL A 50 -2.98 -14.33 -6.18
N GLU A 51 -1.81 -14.98 -6.19
CA GLU A 51 -1.52 -16.12 -5.31
C GLU A 51 -1.66 -15.76 -3.83
N LEU A 52 -1.02 -14.67 -3.40
CA LEU A 52 -1.06 -14.22 -2.02
C LEU A 52 -2.49 -13.82 -1.62
N TYR A 53 -3.21 -13.09 -2.48
CA TYR A 53 -4.58 -12.69 -2.21
C TYR A 53 -5.52 -13.89 -2.05
N ALA A 54 -5.34 -14.93 -2.86
CA ALA A 54 -6.13 -16.15 -2.75
C ALA A 54 -5.80 -16.98 -1.49
N ALA A 55 -4.57 -16.89 -0.99
CA ALA A 55 -4.12 -17.57 0.22
C ALA A 55 -4.46 -16.80 1.51
N MET A 56 -4.69 -15.48 1.42
CA MET A 56 -5.02 -14.65 2.57
C MET A 56 -6.36 -15.08 3.19
N PRO A 57 -6.46 -15.10 4.54
CA PRO A 57 -7.75 -15.23 5.20
C PRO A 57 -8.63 -14.00 4.88
N PRO A 58 -9.94 -14.04 5.16
CA PRO A 58 -10.85 -12.92 4.88
C PRO A 58 -10.26 -11.60 5.38
N GLY A 59 -9.89 -10.72 4.46
CA GLY A 59 -9.26 -9.45 4.76
C GLY A 59 -10.26 -8.40 5.22
N LEU A 60 -9.75 -7.40 5.94
CA LEU A 60 -10.44 -6.13 6.11
C LEU A 60 -10.01 -5.22 4.96
N GLU A 61 -10.95 -4.85 4.10
CA GLU A 61 -10.74 -3.88 3.02
C GLU A 61 -11.21 -2.50 3.51
N GLU A 62 -10.27 -1.55 3.70
CA GLU A 62 -10.60 -0.16 4.03
C GLU A 62 -10.19 0.77 2.87
N SER A 63 -11.06 1.73 2.54
CA SER A 63 -10.94 2.67 1.41
C SER A 63 -10.50 4.06 1.84
#